data_AF-A0A1F8N5S6-F1
#
_entry.id   AF-A0A1F8N5S6-F1
#
_cell.length_a   1.000
_cell.length_b   1.000
_cell.length_c   1.000
_cell.angle_alpha   90.00
_cell.angle_beta   90.00
_cell.angle_gamma   90.00
#
_symmetry.space_group_name_H-M   'P 1'
#
loop_
_entity.id
_entity.type
_entity.pdbx_description
1 polymer ?
#
loop_
_entity_poly.entity_id
_entity_poly.type
_entity_poly.pdbx_seq_one_letter_code
_entity_poly.pdbx_strand_id
1 'polypeptide(L)'
;MIVFLVLIFAMFYFLMIRPQRKRQKEHQKMMEELKRGDRVITAGGIYGVIESVSEDSVVIKVESGTTLRLAKSSVAVIRET
;
A
#
# COMPACT_ATOMS: atom_id res chain seq x y z
N MET A 1 3.37 3.58 -42.65
CA MET A 1 4.39 3.31 -41.60
C MET A 1 4.13 4.08 -40.31
N ILE A 2 3.83 5.38 -40.36
CA ILE A 2 3.54 6.22 -39.16
C ILE A 2 2.29 5.75 -38.39
N VAL A 3 1.22 5.37 -39.09
CA VAL A 3 -0.04 4.88 -38.48
C VAL A 3 0.17 3.61 -37.63
N PHE A 4 1.06 2.72 -38.06
CA PHE A 4 1.38 1.48 -37.33
C PHE A 4 2.13 1.77 -36.01
N LEU A 5 3.07 2.72 -36.04
CA LEU A 5 3.80 3.16 -34.84
C LEU A 5 2.89 3.82 -33.81
N VAL A 6 1.94 4.64 -34.23
CA VAL A 6 0.97 5.29 -33.33
C VAL A 6 0.04 4.26 -32.68
N LEU A 7 -0.41 3.25 -33.42
CA LEU A 7 -1.24 2.15 -32.91
C LEU A 7 -0.52 1.34 -31.82
N ILE A 8 0.75 0.99 -32.04
CA ILE A 8 1.57 0.26 -31.06
C ILE A 8 1.76 1.11 -29.80
N PHE A 9 2.12 2.39 -29.93
CA PHE A 9 2.28 3.28 -28.78
C PHE A 9 0.97 3.47 -28.00
N ALA A 10 -0.16 3.62 -28.67
CA ALA A 10 -1.46 3.72 -28.03
C ALA A 10 -1.82 2.43 -27.26
N MET A 11 -1.52 1.26 -27.84
CA MET A 11 -1.75 -0.03 -27.21
C MET A 11 -0.88 -0.23 -25.97
N PHE A 12 0.43 0.05 -26.04
CA PHE A 12 1.33 -0.03 -24.89
C PHE A 12 0.99 1.00 -23.80
N TYR A 13 0.62 2.23 -24.17
CA TYR A 13 0.19 3.27 -23.24
C TYR A 13 -1.06 2.82 -22.47
N PHE A 14 -2.08 2.31 -23.18
CA PHE A 14 -3.30 1.82 -22.56
C PHE A 14 -3.04 0.61 -21.65
N LEU A 15 -2.17 -0.31 -22.09
CA LEU A 15 -1.86 -1.53 -21.36
C LEU A 15 -0.96 -1.30 -20.15
N MET A 16 -0.16 -0.23 -20.09
CA MET A 16 0.68 0.11 -18.92
C MET A 16 -0.03 1.01 -17.91
N ILE A 17 -0.79 2.03 -18.35
CA ILE A 17 -1.49 2.95 -17.45
C ILE A 17 -2.63 2.29 -16.70
N ARG A 18 -3.36 1.39 -17.35
CA ARG A 18 -4.50 0.70 -16.74
C ARG A 18 -4.09 -0.18 -15.54
N PRO A 19 -3.07 -1.06 -15.62
CA PRO A 19 -2.60 -1.82 -14.47
C PRO A 19 -1.92 -0.94 -13.43
N GLN A 20 -1.20 0.12 -13.82
CA GLN A 20 -0.56 1.02 -12.86
C GLN A 20 -1.59 1.76 -12.00
N ARG A 21 -2.68 2.26 -12.60
CA ARG A 21 -3.81 2.85 -11.87
C ARG A 21 -4.52 1.86 -10.97
N LYS A 22 -4.62 0.58 -11.38
CA LYS A 22 -5.23 -0.48 -10.57
C LYS A 22 -4.41 -0.75 -9.30
N ARG A 23 -3.08 -0.88 -9.43
CA ARG A 23 -2.17 -1.11 -8.29
C ARG A 23 -2.19 0.06 -7.28
N GLN A 24 -2.22 1.30 -7.76
CA GLN A 24 -2.30 2.47 -6.87
C GLN A 24 -3.63 2.52 -6.09
N LYS A 25 -4.75 2.25 -6.77
CA LYS A 25 -6.07 2.18 -6.12
C LYS A 25 -6.16 1.04 -5.11
N GLU A 26 -5.60 -0.12 -5.43
CA GLU A 26 -5.54 -1.27 -4.51
C GLU A 26 -4.70 -0.93 -3.27
N HIS A 27 -3.56 -0.25 -3.44
CA HIS A 27 -2.76 0.22 -2.32
C HIS A 27 -3.51 1.23 -1.44
N GLN A 28 -4.17 2.24 -2.03
CA GLN A 28 -4.98 3.18 -1.25
C GLN A 28 -6.11 2.49 -0.49
N LYS A 29 -6.83 1.57 -1.14
CA LYS A 29 -7.93 0.83 -0.52
C LYS A 29 -7.44 -0.03 0.65
N MET A 30 -6.30 -0.70 0.51
CA MET A 30 -5.67 -1.45 1.60
C MET A 30 -5.32 -0.53 2.79
N MET A 31 -4.85 0.69 2.53
CA MET A 31 -4.56 1.67 3.58
C MET A 31 -5.83 2.18 4.28
N GLU A 32 -6.95 2.29 3.58
CA GLU A 32 -8.25 2.64 4.16
C GLU A 32 -8.86 1.50 5.00
N GLU A 33 -8.58 0.25 4.63
CA GLU A 33 -9.05 -0.93 5.37
C GLU A 33 -8.30 -1.20 6.68
N LEU A 34 -7.25 -0.43 6.99
CA LEU A 34 -6.47 -0.53 8.23
C LEU A 34 -7.33 -0.22 9.46
N LYS A 35 -7.42 -1.18 10.39
CA LYS A 35 -8.15 -1.02 11.64
C LYS A 35 -7.26 -1.25 12.86
N ARG A 36 -7.67 -0.69 14.00
CA ARG A 36 -7.06 -1.02 15.30
C ARG A 36 -7.20 -2.51 15.56
N GLY A 37 -6.11 -3.14 16.01
CA GLY A 37 -6.04 -4.58 16.27
C GLY A 37 -5.49 -5.42 15.11
N ASP A 38 -5.31 -4.84 13.92
CA ASP A 38 -4.72 -5.57 12.80
C ASP A 38 -3.22 -5.80 13.04
N ARG A 39 -2.77 -7.04 12.77
CA ARG A 39 -1.33 -7.36 12.68
C ARG A 39 -0.81 -6.87 11.33
N VAL A 40 0.32 -6.18 11.36
CA VAL A 40 0.95 -5.61 10.17
C VAL A 40 2.46 -5.79 10.20
N ILE A 41 3.04 -5.78 9.01
CA ILE A 41 4.49 -5.77 8.83
C ILE A 41 4.85 -4.45 8.16
N THR A 42 5.78 -3.72 8.73
CA THR A 42 6.24 -2.47 8.11
C THR A 42 7.13 -2.77 6.91
N ALA A 43 7.34 -1.79 6.03
CA ALA A 43 8.29 -1.91 4.93
C ALA A 43 9.73 -2.25 5.36
N GLY A 44 10.07 -2.00 6.64
CA GLY A 44 11.34 -2.40 7.26
C GLY A 44 11.37 -3.82 7.84
N GLY A 45 10.32 -4.63 7.64
CA GLY A 45 10.22 -5.99 8.19
C GLY A 45 9.84 -6.06 9.67
N ILE A 46 9.38 -4.95 10.27
CA ILE A 46 8.99 -4.90 11.68
C ILE A 46 7.55 -5.39 11.82
N TYR A 47 7.33 -6.36 12.71
CA TYR A 47 6.02 -6.90 13.06
C TYR A 47 5.41 -6.10 14.21
N GLY A 48 4.12 -5.79 14.10
CA GLY A 48 3.39 -5.12 15.17
C GLY A 48 1.89 -5.14 14.99
N VAL A 49 1.19 -4.60 15.98
CA VAL A 49 -0.27 -4.49 16.01
C VAL A 49 -0.66 -3.02 15.95
N ILE A 50 -1.64 -2.68 15.11
CA ILE A 50 -2.13 -1.30 15.01
C ILE A 50 -2.86 -0.91 16.29
N GLU A 51 -2.34 0.11 16.96
CA GLU A 51 -2.96 0.68 18.15
C GLU A 51 -3.83 1.88 17.80
N SER A 52 -3.43 2.69 16.83
CA SER A 52 -4.26 3.80 16.31
C SER A 52 -3.92 4.15 14.87
N VAL A 53 -4.93 4.65 14.13
CA VAL A 53 -4.80 5.12 12.76
C VAL A 53 -5.21 6.60 12.73
N SER A 54 -4.37 7.43 12.13
CA SER A 54 -4.66 8.83 11.79
C SER A 54 -4.65 8.98 10.26
N GLU A 55 -4.95 10.18 9.75
CA GLU A 55 -4.99 10.41 8.29
C GLU A 55 -3.66 10.08 7.60
N ASP A 56 -2.55 10.62 8.10
CA ASP A 56 -1.24 10.46 7.46
C ASP A 56 -0.33 9.42 8.14
N SER A 57 -0.69 8.97 9.33
CA SER A 57 0.19 8.14 10.16
C SER A 57 -0.55 7.03 10.89
N VAL A 58 0.16 5.94 11.18
CA VAL A 58 -0.32 4.81 11.95
C VAL A 58 0.61 4.61 13.15
N VAL A 59 0.01 4.39 14.32
CA VAL A 59 0.75 3.98 15.51
C VAL A 59 0.63 2.47 15.65
N ILE A 60 1.75 1.79 15.64
CA ILE A 60 1.84 0.35 15.86
C ILE A 60 2.55 0.07 17.18
N LYS A 61 2.10 -0.98 17.87
CA LYS A 61 2.79 -1.54 19.02
C LYS A 61 3.61 -2.74 18.54
N VAL A 62 4.91 -2.68 18.74
CA VAL A 62 5.83 -3.77 18.42
C VAL A 62 5.97 -4.71 19.61
N GLU A 63 6.41 -5.95 19.37
CA GLU A 63 6.52 -6.97 20.43
C GLU A 63 7.43 -6.56 21.60
N SER A 64 8.41 -5.69 21.37
CA SER A 64 9.27 -5.11 22.41
C SER A 64 8.52 -4.18 23.39
N GLY A 65 7.20 -4.01 23.23
CA GLY A 65 6.35 -3.17 24.07
C GLY A 65 6.38 -1.68 23.70
N THR A 66 7.25 -1.28 22.77
CA THR A 66 7.38 0.10 22.29
C THR A 66 6.28 0.42 21.28
N THR A 67 5.80 1.66 21.29
CA THR A 67 4.89 2.18 20.27
C THR A 67 5.66 3.03 19.27
N LEU A 68 5.43 2.78 17.98
CA LEU A 68 6.09 3.47 16.89
C LEU A 68 5.05 4.14 16.00
N ARG A 69 5.28 5.43 15.69
CA ARG A 69 4.48 6.18 14.73
C ARG A 69 5.17 6.15 13.38
N LEU A 70 4.45 5.67 12.38
CA LEU A 70 4.96 5.46 11.04
C LEU A 70 4.03 6.16 10.04
N ALA A 71 4.58 6.53 8.89
CA ALA A 71 3.75 6.99 7.78
C ALA A 71 2.84 5.85 7.31
N LYS A 72 1.59 6.18 6.98
CA LYS A 72 0.62 5.20 6.48
C LYS A 72 1.14 4.46 5.24
N SER A 73 1.86 5.17 4.37
CA SER A 73 2.51 4.63 3.17
C SER A 73 3.57 3.56 3.44
N SER A 74 4.12 3.49 4.67
CA SER A 74 5.19 2.55 5.04
C SER A 74 4.67 1.26 5.68
N VAL A 75 3.36 1.07 5.79
CA VAL A 75 2.75 -0.13 6.37
C VAL A 75 2.42 -1.13 5.27
N ALA A 76 2.99 -2.34 5.31
CA ALA A 76 2.63 -3.44 4.43
C ALA A 76 1.68 -4.39 5.18
N VAL A 77 0.41 -4.40 4.79
CA VAL A 77 -0.59 -5.21 5.49
C VAL A 77 -0.43 -6.66 5.10
N ILE A 78 -0.08 -7.51 6.07
CA ILE A 78 -0.20 -8.95 5.95
C ILE A 78 -1.30 -9.36 6.92
N ARG A 79 -2.50 -9.60 6.40
CA ARG A 79 -3.55 -10.30 7.16
C ARG A 79 -3.08 -11.75 7.32
N GLU A 80 -2.37 -12.05 8.40
CA GLU A 80 -2.35 -13.43 8.89
C GLU A 80 -3.79 -13.78 9.28
N THR A 81 -4.34 -14.76 8.57
CA THR A 81 -5.62 -15.39 8.88
C THR A 81 -5.49 -16.19 10.16
#